data_AF-A0A9D6L318-F1
#
_entry.id   AF-A0A9D6L318-F1
#
_cell.length_a   1.000
_cell.length_b   1.000
_cell.length_c   1.000
_cell.angle_alpha   90.00
_cell.angle_beta   90.00
_cell.angle_gamma   90.00
#
_symmetry.space_group_name_H-M   'P 1'
#
loop_
_entity.id
_entity.type
_entity.pdbx_description
1 polymer ?
#
loop_
_entity_poly.entity_id
_entity_poly.type
_entity_poly.pdbx_seq_one_letter_code
_entity_poly.pdbx_strand_id
1 'polypeptide(L)'
;MRRLWHFYFLFSIFYFLPFAVCAQEAGQEVVANLAAGRVVIYVAKGGIAIAANESRVEAESRPPLVAQLSAKRIAILLGAAEWVRPGTGRPPLRLDHELPRAVSTQIPAGPRLQQEQATDLEPIGAALLEPLRLVVPQLTRKMNLAPEDPLVEMLLVGIDEEYGPEVWLLKYRLAQEPLRGDYWKSRVLRPSYTQLYPPEKGQPRTLIEVRYPPEDAGPALLELFQQSDARLTPLRTSNAQVARAAEKLARGESNKALLDDAVVFLRASLDAIAQPDTLQIVAVIKETRGFEWILAPPAALQQKAEDVKPREPGAPSLRKKP
;
A
#
# COMPACT_ATOMS: atom_id res chain seq x y z
N MET A 1 -30.01 29.74 88.04
CA MET A 1 -31.16 28.81 88.02
C MET A 1 -31.61 28.62 86.57
N ARG A 2 -31.78 27.35 86.13
CA ARG A 2 -32.39 26.87 84.85
C ARG A 2 -31.57 27.18 83.57
N ARG A 3 -31.27 26.26 82.65
CA ARG A 3 -31.65 24.86 82.38
C ARG A 3 -30.58 24.20 81.49
N LEU A 4 -30.37 22.90 81.71
CA LEU A 4 -29.74 21.94 80.77
C LEU A 4 -30.41 21.98 79.39
N TRP A 5 -29.67 21.62 78.33
CA TRP A 5 -29.94 20.48 77.44
C TRP A 5 -28.71 20.18 76.55
N HIS A 6 -28.26 18.92 76.56
CA HIS A 6 -27.29 18.35 75.63
C HIS A 6 -28.00 17.94 74.34
N PHE A 7 -27.41 18.14 73.15
CA PHE A 7 -27.66 17.27 71.99
C PHE A 7 -26.50 17.33 70.96
N TYR A 8 -25.81 16.19 70.84
CA TYR A 8 -25.14 15.56 69.69
C TYR A 8 -24.40 16.36 68.60
N PHE A 9 -23.09 16.08 68.55
CA PHE A 9 -22.30 15.60 67.40
C PHE A 9 -22.90 15.77 65.99
N LEU A 10 -22.23 16.53 65.12
CA LEU A 10 -22.05 16.14 63.72
C LEU A 10 -20.80 16.80 63.12
N PHE A 11 -19.93 15.90 62.68
CA PHE A 11 -18.58 16.10 62.16
C PHE A 11 -18.68 16.61 60.71
N SER A 12 -18.52 17.91 60.49
CA SER A 12 -18.56 18.47 59.13
C SER A 12 -17.16 18.42 58.51
N ILE A 13 -16.84 17.26 57.94
CA ILE A 13 -15.72 17.07 57.01
C ILE A 13 -15.99 17.98 55.81
N PHE A 14 -15.19 19.04 55.67
CA PHE A 14 -15.06 19.75 54.40
C PHE A 14 -14.44 18.78 53.39
N TYR A 15 -15.30 18.11 52.63
CA TYR A 15 -14.91 17.41 51.42
C TYR A 15 -14.38 18.47 50.44
N PHE A 16 -13.05 18.58 50.36
CA PHE A 16 -12.40 18.95 49.11
C PHE A 16 -12.92 17.96 48.06
N LEU A 17 -13.90 18.37 47.26
CA LEU A 17 -14.11 17.74 45.96
C LEU A 17 -12.84 18.03 45.17
N PRO A 18 -11.98 17.04 44.85
CA PRO A 18 -11.19 17.22 43.65
C PRO A 18 -12.26 17.35 42.56
N PHE A 19 -12.30 18.50 41.89
CA PHE A 19 -12.72 18.48 40.51
C PHE A 19 -11.78 17.46 39.88
N ALA A 20 -12.27 16.22 39.76
CA ALA A 20 -11.79 15.29 38.79
C ALA A 20 -11.95 16.06 37.48
N VAL A 21 -10.86 16.72 37.09
CA VAL A 21 -10.50 16.87 35.71
C VAL A 21 -10.68 15.46 35.18
N CYS A 22 -11.82 15.22 34.54
CA CYS A 22 -11.92 14.20 33.53
C CYS A 22 -10.76 14.57 32.59
N ALA A 23 -9.60 13.96 32.84
CA ALA A 23 -8.67 13.66 31.79
C ALA A 23 -9.53 12.88 30.82
N GLN A 24 -10.10 13.62 29.86
CA GLN A 24 -10.68 13.09 28.66
C GLN A 24 -9.69 12.03 28.24
N GLU A 25 -10.13 10.76 28.24
CA GLU A 25 -9.34 9.68 27.66
C GLU A 25 -8.72 10.26 26.40
N ALA A 26 -7.39 10.34 26.36
CA ALA A 26 -6.69 10.72 25.16
C ALA A 26 -7.08 9.66 24.14
N GLY A 27 -8.13 9.92 23.38
CA GLY A 27 -8.71 9.00 22.43
C GLY A 27 -7.57 8.59 21.52
N GLN A 28 -7.17 7.33 21.63
CA GLN A 28 -5.99 6.85 20.93
C GLN A 28 -6.28 7.02 19.43
N GLU A 29 -5.51 7.88 18.78
CA GLU A 29 -5.72 8.24 17.37
C GLU A 29 -5.54 6.99 16.49
N VAL A 30 -6.27 6.92 15.37
CA VAL A 30 -6.10 5.85 14.39
C VAL A 30 -4.66 5.85 13.87
N VAL A 31 -4.04 4.67 13.78
CA VAL A 31 -2.66 4.50 13.33
C VAL A 31 -2.67 3.75 12.00
N ALA A 32 -1.90 4.24 11.04
CA ALA A 32 -1.67 3.54 9.78
C ALA A 32 -0.31 2.82 9.79
N ASN A 33 -0.29 1.57 9.34
CA ASN A 33 0.91 0.82 9.01
C ASN A 33 1.16 0.92 7.50
N LEU A 34 2.42 1.12 7.13
CA LEU A 34 2.81 1.44 5.75
C LEU A 34 3.16 0.18 4.98
N ALA A 35 2.54 -0.02 3.82
CA ALA A 35 3.03 -0.91 2.78
C ALA A 35 4.10 -0.15 1.98
N ALA A 36 5.36 -0.52 2.17
CA ALA A 36 6.49 0.21 1.63
C ALA A 36 7.46 -0.73 0.92
N GLY A 37 8.05 -0.24 -0.17
CA GLY A 37 8.87 -1.08 -1.00
C GLY A 37 9.05 -0.56 -2.41
N ARG A 38 9.66 -1.43 -3.21
CA ARG A 38 9.87 -1.24 -4.64
C ARG A 38 9.06 -2.29 -5.37
N VAL A 39 8.15 -1.87 -6.25
CA VAL A 39 7.36 -2.73 -7.14
C VAL A 39 7.91 -2.58 -8.53
N VAL A 40 8.21 -3.70 -9.16
CA VAL A 40 8.71 -3.79 -10.53
C VAL A 40 7.79 -4.67 -11.35
N ILE A 41 7.31 -4.13 -12.47
CA ILE A 41 6.42 -4.82 -13.40
C ILE A 41 7.12 -4.91 -14.76
N TYR A 42 7.21 -6.14 -15.25
CA TYR A 42 7.78 -6.47 -16.54
C TYR A 42 6.67 -7.07 -17.42
N VAL A 43 6.19 -6.28 -18.39
CA VAL A 43 5.26 -6.78 -19.41
C VAL A 43 6.04 -7.56 -20.46
N ALA A 44 5.77 -8.86 -20.56
CA ALA A 44 6.47 -9.82 -21.41
C ALA A 44 5.51 -10.46 -22.42
N LYS A 45 6.05 -11.30 -23.31
CA LYS A 45 5.22 -12.11 -24.20
C LYS A 45 4.49 -13.18 -23.40
N GLY A 46 3.16 -13.21 -23.52
CA GLY A 46 2.30 -14.20 -22.87
C GLY A 46 1.87 -13.85 -21.45
N GLY A 47 2.22 -12.66 -20.95
CA GLY A 47 1.75 -12.19 -19.65
C GLY A 47 2.57 -11.06 -19.02
N ILE A 48 2.34 -10.85 -17.73
CA ILE A 48 2.99 -9.82 -16.91
C ILE A 48 3.73 -10.51 -15.76
N ALA A 49 5.02 -10.23 -15.60
CA ALA A 49 5.78 -10.61 -14.42
C ALA A 49 5.84 -9.44 -13.44
N ILE A 50 5.64 -9.74 -12.16
CA ILE A 50 5.52 -8.75 -11.09
C ILE A 50 6.43 -9.20 -9.97
N ALA A 51 7.29 -8.29 -9.49
CA ALA A 51 8.11 -8.55 -8.33
C ALA A 51 8.16 -7.33 -7.44
N ALA A 52 8.21 -7.54 -6.14
CA ALA A 52 8.35 -6.44 -5.19
C ALA A 52 9.24 -6.82 -4.01
N ASN A 53 10.00 -5.84 -3.54
CA ASN A 53 10.81 -5.93 -2.33
C ASN A 53 10.26 -4.99 -1.27
N GLU A 54 10.26 -5.41 -0.01
CA GLU A 54 9.92 -4.53 1.10
C GLU A 54 10.95 -3.39 1.26
N SER A 55 10.50 -2.30 1.86
CA SER A 55 11.35 -1.26 2.42
C SER A 55 10.92 -1.04 3.87
N ARG A 56 11.84 -1.26 4.81
CA ARG A 56 11.58 -1.08 6.25
C ARG A 56 11.67 0.39 6.61
N VAL A 57 10.55 1.06 6.37
CA VAL A 57 10.37 2.48 6.54
C VAL A 57 10.05 2.80 8.02
N GLU A 58 9.30 1.92 8.68
CA GLU A 58 8.98 1.95 10.10
C GLU A 58 9.01 0.51 10.66
N ALA A 59 8.98 0.35 11.99
CA ALA A 59 9.06 -0.98 12.62
C ALA A 59 7.94 -1.93 12.15
N GLU A 60 6.75 -1.40 11.91
CA GLU A 60 5.57 -2.14 11.45
C GLU A 60 5.33 -1.97 9.94
N SER A 61 6.35 -1.57 9.18
CA SER A 61 6.26 -1.56 7.71
C SER A 61 6.03 -2.96 7.18
N ARG A 62 5.14 -3.04 6.19
CA ARG A 62 4.80 -4.26 5.46
C ARG A 62 5.40 -4.20 4.05
N PRO A 63 5.68 -5.35 3.43
CA PRO A 63 5.92 -5.38 1.99
C PRO A 63 4.70 -4.81 1.22
N PRO A 64 4.87 -4.42 -0.05
CA PRO A 64 3.76 -4.07 -0.93
C PRO A 64 2.67 -5.15 -0.89
N LEU A 65 1.42 -4.74 -0.65
CA LEU A 65 0.31 -5.67 -0.44
C LEU A 65 -0.39 -5.96 -1.76
N VAL A 66 -0.60 -7.24 -2.08
CA VAL A 66 -1.22 -7.66 -3.34
C VAL A 66 -2.61 -8.20 -3.08
N ALA A 67 -3.61 -7.64 -3.76
CA ALA A 67 -5.00 -8.05 -3.72
C ALA A 67 -5.44 -8.55 -5.09
N GLN A 68 -5.89 -9.80 -5.18
CA GLN A 68 -6.44 -10.34 -6.41
C GLN A 68 -7.88 -9.85 -6.61
N LEU A 69 -8.16 -9.18 -7.72
CA LEU A 69 -9.50 -8.68 -8.05
C LEU A 69 -10.24 -9.62 -9.00
N SER A 70 -9.51 -10.25 -9.93
CA SER A 70 -10.00 -11.29 -10.81
C SER A 70 -8.87 -12.25 -11.19
N ALA A 71 -9.14 -13.24 -12.05
CA ALA A 71 -8.09 -14.09 -12.60
C ALA A 71 -7.06 -13.28 -13.40
N LYS A 72 -7.44 -12.20 -14.09
CA LYS A 72 -6.54 -11.43 -14.97
C LYS A 72 -6.19 -10.03 -14.45
N ARG A 73 -6.60 -9.69 -13.22
CA ARG A 73 -6.41 -8.34 -12.66
C ARG A 73 -6.11 -8.39 -11.16
N ILE A 74 -5.09 -7.65 -10.75
CA ILE A 74 -4.70 -7.49 -9.34
C ILE A 74 -4.49 -6.01 -9.02
N ALA A 75 -4.56 -5.69 -7.73
CA ALA A 75 -4.12 -4.42 -7.17
C ALA A 75 -2.88 -4.65 -6.29
N ILE A 76 -1.91 -3.74 -6.39
CA ILE A 76 -0.74 -3.69 -5.48
C ILE A 76 -0.82 -2.36 -4.72
N LEU A 77 -0.90 -2.44 -3.40
CA LEU A 77 -1.11 -1.30 -2.51
C LEU A 77 0.20 -0.88 -1.84
N LEU A 78 0.45 0.42 -1.85
CA LEU A 78 1.57 1.11 -1.20
C LEU A 78 1.03 2.27 -0.34
N GLY A 79 1.77 2.69 0.68
CA GLY A 79 1.35 3.73 1.62
C GLY A 79 0.51 3.20 2.78
N ALA A 80 -0.42 4.01 3.28
CA ALA A 80 -1.25 3.72 4.44
C ALA A 80 -2.28 2.60 4.16
N ALA A 81 -1.82 1.35 4.11
CA ALA A 81 -2.61 0.22 3.62
C ALA A 81 -3.26 -0.63 4.73
N GLU A 82 -2.84 -0.46 5.98
CA GLU A 82 -3.44 -1.10 7.14
C GLU A 82 -3.72 -0.06 8.23
N TRP A 83 -4.91 -0.09 8.81
CA TRP A 83 -5.39 0.92 9.76
C TRP A 83 -5.82 0.27 11.07
N VAL A 84 -5.18 0.66 12.16
CA VAL A 84 -5.43 0.16 13.52
C VAL A 84 -6.17 1.23 14.32
N ARG A 85 -7.23 0.82 15.03
CA ARG A 85 -7.98 1.66 15.98
C ARG A 85 -7.61 1.25 17.40
N PRO A 86 -6.63 1.91 18.04
CA PRO A 86 -6.13 1.44 19.32
C PRO A 86 -7.21 1.51 20.40
N GLY A 87 -7.15 0.60 21.37
CA GLY A 87 -8.11 0.55 22.48
C GLY A 87 -9.51 0.03 22.14
N THR A 88 -9.84 -0.20 20.86
CA THR A 88 -11.17 -0.68 20.45
C THR A 88 -11.32 -2.20 20.43
N GLY A 89 -10.20 -2.94 20.49
CA GLY A 89 -10.18 -4.40 20.32
C GLY A 89 -10.63 -4.89 18.93
N ARG A 90 -10.87 -3.99 17.98
CA ARG A 90 -11.25 -4.35 16.61
C ARG A 90 -10.02 -4.76 15.81
N PRO A 91 -10.15 -5.74 14.89
CA PRO A 91 -9.06 -6.09 14.01
C PRO A 91 -8.66 -4.91 13.12
N PRO A 92 -7.39 -4.83 12.68
CA PRO A 92 -6.95 -3.82 11.73
C PRO A 92 -7.77 -3.85 10.44
N LEU A 93 -8.14 -2.68 9.92
CA LEU A 93 -8.73 -2.54 8.60
C LEU A 93 -7.63 -2.64 7.56
N ARG A 94 -7.64 -3.74 6.79
CA ARG A 94 -6.64 -4.07 5.77
C ARG A 94 -7.18 -3.84 4.37
N LEU A 95 -6.62 -2.86 3.67
CA LEU A 95 -7.13 -2.45 2.36
C LEU A 95 -7.05 -3.57 1.32
N ASP A 96 -6.05 -4.45 1.40
CA ASP A 96 -5.88 -5.59 0.49
C ASP A 96 -6.95 -6.68 0.69
N HIS A 97 -7.54 -6.78 1.88
CA HIS A 97 -8.65 -7.69 2.18
C HIS A 97 -10.02 -7.08 1.86
N GLU A 98 -10.17 -5.77 2.08
CA GLU A 98 -11.42 -5.05 1.82
C GLU A 98 -11.65 -4.81 0.33
N LEU A 99 -10.60 -4.53 -0.43
CA LEU A 99 -10.71 -4.15 -1.83
C LEU A 99 -11.37 -5.22 -2.73
N PRO A 100 -10.97 -6.51 -2.71
CA PRO A 100 -11.63 -7.53 -3.54
C PRO A 100 -13.12 -7.65 -3.25
N ARG A 101 -13.51 -7.53 -1.97
CA ARG A 101 -14.91 -7.56 -1.54
C ARG A 101 -15.66 -6.35 -2.08
N ALA A 102 -15.12 -5.15 -1.88
CA ALA A 102 -15.72 -3.90 -2.37
C ALA A 102 -15.89 -3.92 -3.89
N VAL A 103 -14.87 -4.36 -4.63
CA VAL A 103 -14.93 -4.51 -6.09
C VAL A 103 -16.04 -5.49 -6.49
N SER A 104 -16.10 -6.67 -5.87
CA SER A 104 -17.13 -7.68 -6.18
C SER A 104 -18.57 -7.18 -5.95
N THR A 105 -18.77 -6.28 -4.98
CA THR A 105 -20.09 -5.68 -4.73
C THR A 105 -20.47 -4.58 -5.72
N GLN A 106 -19.48 -3.87 -6.27
CA GLN A 106 -19.72 -2.76 -7.21
C GLN A 106 -19.75 -3.22 -8.67
N ILE A 107 -19.17 -4.39 -8.95
CA ILE A 107 -19.02 -4.97 -10.27
C ILE A 107 -19.87 -6.25 -10.34
N PRO A 108 -21.12 -6.21 -10.86
CA PRO A 108 -21.97 -7.41 -10.94
C PRO A 108 -21.32 -8.50 -11.79
N ALA A 109 -21.43 -9.76 -11.34
CA ALA A 109 -20.87 -10.96 -11.97
C ALA A 109 -21.65 -11.46 -13.22
N GLY A 110 -22.37 -10.57 -13.92
CA GLY A 110 -23.15 -10.91 -15.11
C GLY A 110 -22.33 -10.87 -16.41
N PRO A 111 -22.84 -11.43 -17.52
CA PRO A 111 -22.25 -11.23 -18.84
C PRO A 111 -22.32 -9.75 -19.18
N ARG A 112 -21.16 -9.10 -19.25
CA ARG A 112 -21.02 -7.69 -19.58
C ARG A 112 -20.81 -7.49 -21.07
N LEU A 113 -21.30 -6.37 -21.58
CA LEU A 113 -20.88 -5.89 -22.89
C LEU A 113 -19.42 -5.44 -22.79
N GLN A 114 -18.60 -5.80 -23.79
CA GLN A 114 -17.14 -5.69 -23.74
C GLN A 114 -16.63 -4.25 -23.49
N GLN A 115 -17.38 -3.22 -23.90
CA GLN A 115 -17.08 -1.80 -23.60
C GLN A 115 -17.07 -1.46 -22.10
N GLU A 116 -17.73 -2.25 -21.25
CA GLU A 116 -17.76 -2.01 -19.79
C GLU A 116 -16.45 -2.41 -19.10
N GLN A 117 -15.63 -3.32 -19.67
CA GLN A 117 -14.39 -3.79 -19.05
C GLN A 117 -13.27 -2.73 -19.02
N ALA A 118 -13.21 -1.87 -20.05
CA ALA A 118 -12.38 -0.66 -20.06
C ALA A 118 -12.91 0.43 -19.09
N THR A 119 -14.17 0.31 -18.66
CA THR A 119 -14.88 1.26 -17.79
C THR A 119 -14.75 0.90 -16.29
N ASP A 120 -14.13 -0.25 -15.97
CA ASP A 120 -14.02 -0.77 -14.59
C ASP A 120 -13.02 0.00 -13.70
N LEU A 121 -12.17 0.83 -14.30
CA LEU A 121 -11.13 1.59 -13.61
C LEU A 121 -11.73 2.55 -12.56
N GLU A 122 -12.80 3.24 -12.93
CA GLU A 122 -13.48 4.18 -12.04
C GLU A 122 -14.18 3.48 -10.87
N PRO A 123 -15.00 2.42 -11.08
CA PRO A 123 -15.52 1.59 -10.00
C PRO A 123 -14.45 1.03 -9.08
N ILE A 124 -13.36 0.44 -9.61
CA ILE A 124 -12.28 -0.09 -8.78
C ILE A 124 -11.61 1.02 -7.96
N GLY A 125 -11.38 2.18 -8.57
CA GLY A 125 -10.86 3.35 -7.88
C GLY A 125 -11.78 3.83 -6.75
N ALA A 126 -13.10 3.80 -6.97
CA ALA A 126 -14.11 4.14 -5.98
C ALA A 126 -14.22 3.08 -4.87
N ALA A 127 -14.04 1.80 -5.19
CA ALA A 127 -14.11 0.69 -4.23
C ALA A 127 -13.11 0.85 -3.07
N LEU A 128 -11.88 1.30 -3.35
CA LEU A 128 -10.88 1.57 -2.31
C LEU A 128 -11.18 2.85 -1.52
N LEU A 129 -11.92 3.79 -2.09
CA LEU A 129 -12.25 5.06 -1.44
C LEU A 129 -13.22 4.85 -0.27
N GLU A 130 -14.12 3.87 -0.36
CA GLU A 130 -15.09 3.53 0.69
C GLU A 130 -14.43 3.16 2.03
N PRO A 131 -13.52 2.17 2.12
CA PRO A 131 -12.85 1.86 3.38
C PRO A 131 -12.00 3.04 3.89
N LEU A 132 -11.38 3.82 3.01
CA LEU A 132 -10.63 5.03 3.40
C LEU A 132 -11.53 6.09 4.04
N ARG A 133 -12.75 6.30 3.52
CA ARG A 133 -13.73 7.22 4.11
C ARG A 133 -14.15 6.85 5.53
N LEU A 134 -14.00 5.58 5.92
CA LEU A 134 -14.31 5.12 7.28
C LEU A 134 -13.21 5.45 8.30
N VAL A 135 -11.94 5.51 7.86
CA VAL A 135 -10.78 5.64 8.76
C VAL A 135 -10.11 7.01 8.69
N VAL A 136 -10.04 7.64 7.52
CA VAL A 136 -9.37 8.93 7.34
C VAL A 136 -9.96 10.06 8.17
N PRO A 137 -11.29 10.19 8.36
CA PRO A 137 -11.85 11.23 9.23
C PRO A 137 -11.44 11.12 10.71
N GLN A 138 -10.89 9.97 11.13
CA GLN A 138 -10.39 9.75 12.48
C GLN A 138 -8.94 10.24 12.66
N LEU A 139 -8.28 10.68 11.59
CA LEU A 139 -7.03 11.44 11.66
C LEU A 139 -7.36 12.87 12.10
N THR A 140 -7.13 13.14 13.38
CA THR A 140 -7.51 14.40 14.02
C THR A 140 -6.33 15.36 14.16
N ARG A 141 -5.11 14.89 13.97
CA ARG A 141 -3.89 15.71 13.97
C ARG A 141 -3.46 16.07 12.56
N LYS A 142 -2.67 17.14 12.44
CA LYS A 142 -2.02 17.51 11.19
C LYS A 142 -1.07 16.39 10.75
N MET A 143 -1.27 15.90 9.54
CA MET A 143 -0.37 14.97 8.87
C MET A 143 0.73 15.77 8.17
N ASN A 144 1.95 15.26 8.23
CA ASN A 144 3.07 15.81 7.48
C ASN A 144 3.16 15.11 6.12
N LEU A 145 2.30 15.53 5.20
CA LEU A 145 2.28 15.08 3.82
C LEU A 145 2.22 16.32 2.93
N ALA A 146 3.00 16.35 1.85
CA ALA A 146 2.82 17.39 0.86
C ALA A 146 1.42 17.24 0.20
N PRO A 147 0.79 18.32 -0.27
CA PRO A 147 -0.54 18.25 -0.92
C PRO A 147 -0.63 17.28 -2.11
N GLU A 148 0.49 17.05 -2.78
CA GLU A 148 0.69 16.14 -3.89
C GLU A 148 0.99 14.69 -3.46
N ASP A 149 1.42 14.50 -2.21
CA ASP A 149 1.81 13.18 -1.72
C ASP A 149 0.57 12.31 -1.49
N PRO A 150 0.57 11.07 -2.02
CA PRO A 150 -0.51 10.15 -1.77
C PRO A 150 -0.45 9.61 -0.34
N LEU A 151 -1.63 9.54 0.27
CA LEU A 151 -1.88 8.73 1.46
C LEU A 151 -1.71 7.23 1.14
N VAL A 152 -2.25 6.82 -0.02
CA VAL A 152 -2.22 5.45 -0.54
C VAL A 152 -1.99 5.51 -2.04
N GLU A 153 -1.13 4.64 -2.56
CA GLU A 153 -1.00 4.37 -3.99
C GLU A 153 -1.50 2.96 -4.30
N MET A 154 -2.17 2.80 -5.44
CA MET A 154 -2.62 1.51 -5.94
C MET A 154 -2.15 1.33 -7.38
N LEU A 155 -1.36 0.29 -7.62
CA LEU A 155 -1.08 -0.18 -8.96
C LEU A 155 -2.14 -1.19 -9.36
N LEU A 156 -2.95 -0.84 -10.35
CA LEU A 156 -3.86 -1.78 -10.99
C LEU A 156 -3.13 -2.43 -12.17
N VAL A 157 -2.92 -3.74 -12.09
CA VAL A 157 -2.16 -4.51 -13.07
C VAL A 157 -3.07 -5.60 -13.62
N GLY A 158 -3.22 -5.66 -14.94
CA GLY A 158 -4.05 -6.67 -15.54
C GLY A 158 -3.86 -6.87 -17.02
N ILE A 159 -4.56 -7.87 -17.54
CA ILE A 159 -4.64 -8.16 -18.97
C ILE A 159 -6.09 -8.05 -19.36
N ASP A 160 -6.38 -7.04 -20.17
CA ASP A 160 -7.66 -6.90 -20.86
C ASP A 160 -7.67 -7.79 -22.12
N GLU A 161 -8.83 -8.37 -22.46
CA GLU A 161 -8.93 -9.30 -23.58
C GLU A 161 -8.82 -8.63 -24.95
N GLU A 162 -9.18 -7.34 -25.05
CA GLU A 162 -9.16 -6.58 -26.31
C GLU A 162 -7.87 -5.77 -26.46
N TYR A 163 -7.42 -5.13 -25.37
CA TYR A 163 -6.30 -4.18 -25.41
C TYR A 163 -4.98 -4.80 -24.94
N GLY A 164 -5.03 -5.97 -24.30
CA GLY A 164 -3.87 -6.67 -23.77
C GLY A 164 -3.43 -6.12 -22.40
N PRO A 165 -2.13 -6.23 -22.06
CA PRO A 165 -1.64 -5.84 -20.74
C PRO A 165 -1.77 -4.34 -20.49
N GLU A 166 -2.21 -4.00 -19.28
CA GLU A 166 -2.36 -2.63 -18.79
C GLU A 166 -1.82 -2.48 -17.37
N VAL A 167 -1.28 -1.29 -17.08
CA VAL A 167 -0.85 -0.90 -15.75
C VAL A 167 -1.27 0.52 -15.49
N TRP A 168 -2.02 0.73 -14.43
CA TRP A 168 -2.47 2.06 -13.98
C TRP A 168 -1.99 2.33 -12.56
N LEU A 169 -1.54 3.56 -12.32
CA LEU A 169 -1.25 4.07 -10.99
C LEU A 169 -2.38 4.97 -10.53
N LEU A 170 -2.97 4.62 -9.39
CA LEU A 170 -4.00 5.40 -8.72
C LEU A 170 -3.41 6.01 -7.45
N LYS A 171 -3.60 7.31 -7.26
CA LYS A 171 -3.09 8.04 -6.08
C LYS A 171 -4.22 8.65 -5.28
N TYR A 172 -4.36 8.26 -4.01
CA TYR A 172 -5.36 8.76 -3.07
C TYR A 172 -4.71 9.79 -2.17
N ARG A 173 -5.09 11.07 -2.32
CA ARG A 173 -4.50 12.18 -1.56
C ARG A 173 -5.36 12.57 -0.36
N LEU A 174 -4.71 13.19 0.63
CA LEU A 174 -5.35 13.68 1.84
C LEU A 174 -5.61 15.18 1.72
N ALA A 175 -6.80 15.63 2.12
CA ALA A 175 -7.06 17.04 2.42
C ALA A 175 -7.34 17.20 3.91
N GLN A 176 -6.71 18.20 4.53
CA GLN A 176 -6.93 18.55 5.92
C GLN A 176 -7.28 20.03 6.06
N GLU A 177 -8.33 20.30 6.84
CA GLU A 177 -8.78 21.65 7.17
C GLU A 177 -8.58 21.89 8.67
N PRO A 178 -7.99 23.04 9.07
CA PRO A 178 -7.80 23.32 10.48
C PRO A 178 -9.15 23.52 11.18
N LEU A 179 -9.29 22.93 12.37
CA LEU A 179 -10.39 23.17 13.29
C LEU A 179 -9.89 24.03 14.48
N ARG A 180 -10.69 24.17 15.54
CA ARG A 180 -10.26 24.88 16.75
C ARG A 180 -9.15 24.11 17.47
N GLY A 181 -8.11 24.83 17.91
CA GLY A 181 -6.96 24.25 18.62
C GLY A 181 -6.05 23.44 17.69
N ASP A 182 -5.56 22.30 18.17
CA ASP A 182 -4.65 21.42 17.42
C ASP A 182 -5.38 20.36 16.56
N TYR A 183 -6.70 20.51 16.39
CA TYR A 183 -7.53 19.56 15.67
C TYR A 183 -7.62 19.89 14.17
N TRP A 184 -7.66 18.85 13.36
CA TRP A 184 -7.78 18.92 11.91
C TRP A 184 -8.91 18.01 11.45
N LYS A 185 -9.68 18.50 10.48
CA LYS A 185 -10.68 17.69 9.77
C LYS A 185 -10.02 17.07 8.56
N SER A 186 -9.90 15.75 8.57
CA SER A 186 -9.27 14.98 7.49
C SER A 186 -10.31 14.39 6.55
N ARG A 187 -10.05 14.45 5.24
CA ARG A 187 -10.85 13.77 4.21
C ARG A 187 -9.97 13.25 3.09
N VAL A 188 -10.29 12.06 2.60
CA VAL A 188 -9.65 11.49 1.41
C VAL A 188 -10.23 12.10 0.14
N LEU A 189 -9.37 12.43 -0.82
CA LEU A 189 -9.75 12.91 -2.14
C LEU A 189 -10.03 11.75 -3.09
N ARG A 190 -10.78 12.01 -4.17
CA ARG A 190 -10.91 11.04 -5.26
C ARG A 190 -9.53 10.71 -5.84
N PRO A 191 -9.28 9.46 -6.28
CA PRO A 191 -7.99 9.11 -6.85
C PRO A 191 -7.74 9.88 -8.15
N SER A 192 -6.47 10.20 -8.40
CA SER A 192 -6.00 10.52 -9.75
C SER A 192 -5.51 9.23 -10.44
N TYR A 193 -5.65 9.17 -11.76
CA TYR A 193 -5.33 8.00 -12.58
C TYR A 193 -4.19 8.34 -13.53
N THR A 194 -3.19 7.45 -13.63
CA THR A 194 -2.08 7.59 -14.55
C THR A 194 -1.81 6.25 -15.23
N GLN A 195 -1.88 6.22 -16.56
CA GLN A 195 -1.54 5.03 -17.32
C GLN A 195 -0.02 4.90 -17.39
N LEU A 196 0.50 3.79 -16.88
CA LEU A 196 1.93 3.45 -16.97
C LEU A 196 2.22 2.49 -18.13
N TYR A 197 1.21 1.70 -18.52
CA TYR A 197 1.30 0.79 -19.66
C TYR A 197 -0.08 0.55 -20.29
N PRO A 198 -0.17 0.44 -21.64
CA PRO A 198 0.91 0.63 -22.62
C PRO A 198 1.47 2.06 -22.59
N PRO A 199 2.75 2.24 -22.95
CA PRO A 199 3.33 3.57 -23.04
C PRO A 199 2.71 4.32 -24.22
N GLU A 200 2.87 5.65 -24.25
CA GLU A 200 2.38 6.46 -25.38
C GLU A 200 2.99 6.01 -26.71
N LYS A 201 2.29 6.30 -27.81
CA LYS A 201 2.73 5.88 -29.15
C LYS A 201 4.16 6.39 -29.44
N GLY A 202 5.06 5.46 -29.74
CA GLY A 202 6.45 5.76 -30.08
C GLY A 202 7.42 5.71 -28.88
N GLN A 203 6.92 5.60 -27.65
CA GLN A 203 7.77 5.38 -26.48
C GLN A 203 8.19 3.90 -26.36
N PRO A 204 9.38 3.61 -25.78
CA PRO A 204 9.86 2.25 -25.61
C PRO A 204 8.99 1.46 -24.63
N ARG A 205 8.75 0.17 -24.92
CA ARG A 205 8.09 -0.74 -23.99
C ARG A 205 9.12 -1.27 -23.00
N THR A 206 9.15 -0.63 -21.84
CA THR A 206 10.16 -0.85 -20.81
C THR A 206 9.54 -1.36 -19.50
N LEU A 207 10.39 -1.54 -18.50
CA LEU A 207 10.05 -1.89 -17.13
C LEU A 207 9.28 -0.75 -16.47
N ILE A 208 8.24 -1.09 -15.73
CA ILE A 208 7.55 -0.12 -14.86
C ILE A 208 8.09 -0.34 -13.46
N GLU A 209 8.51 0.74 -12.81
CA GLU A 209 9.00 0.70 -11.46
C GLU A 209 8.36 1.80 -10.63
N VAL A 210 7.75 1.40 -9.52
CA VAL A 210 7.11 2.31 -8.55
C VAL A 210 7.67 2.02 -7.19
N ARG A 211 7.93 3.08 -6.42
CA ARG A 211 8.57 3.01 -5.13
C ARG A 211 7.83 3.86 -4.13
N TYR A 212 7.71 3.33 -2.92
CA TYR A 212 7.14 4.04 -1.80
C TYR A 212 7.99 3.82 -0.55
N PRO A 213 8.40 4.88 0.17
CA PRO A 213 8.23 6.30 -0.19
C PRO A 213 9.10 6.70 -1.41
N PRO A 214 8.73 7.76 -2.14
CA PRO A 214 9.44 8.18 -3.34
C PRO A 214 10.83 8.78 -3.04
N GLU A 215 11.01 9.37 -1.86
CA GLU A 215 12.22 10.11 -1.46
C GLU A 215 13.45 9.23 -1.23
N ASP A 216 13.25 7.94 -0.91
CA ASP A 216 14.33 6.96 -0.68
C ASP A 216 14.69 6.19 -1.97
N ALA A 217 14.32 6.70 -3.15
CA ALA A 217 14.53 6.03 -4.42
C ALA A 217 15.98 6.24 -4.93
N GLY A 218 16.87 5.28 -4.69
CA GLY A 218 18.16 5.18 -5.41
C GLY A 218 17.98 5.02 -6.94
N PRO A 219 18.99 4.59 -7.72
CA PRO A 219 18.82 4.45 -9.18
C PRO A 219 17.76 3.40 -9.55
N ALA A 220 16.99 3.64 -10.61
CA ALA A 220 16.00 2.70 -11.16
C ALA A 220 16.67 1.38 -11.59
N LEU A 221 15.96 0.25 -11.55
CA LEU A 221 16.51 -1.04 -11.96
C LEU A 221 17.04 -0.98 -13.41
N LEU A 222 16.30 -0.31 -14.29
CA LEU A 222 16.73 -0.10 -15.68
C LEU A 222 18.04 0.70 -15.75
N GLU A 223 18.16 1.76 -14.94
CA GLU A 223 19.37 2.59 -14.87
C GLU A 223 20.56 1.77 -14.36
N LEU A 224 20.38 0.96 -13.31
CA LEU A 224 21.41 0.08 -12.78
C LEU A 224 21.91 -0.91 -13.86
N PHE A 225 21.00 -1.40 -14.71
CA PHE A 225 21.38 -2.25 -15.85
C PHE A 225 22.15 -1.50 -16.93
N GLN A 226 21.72 -0.28 -17.27
CA GLN A 226 22.40 0.57 -18.26
C GLN A 226 23.79 0.98 -17.79
N GLN A 227 23.96 1.22 -16.50
CA GLN A 227 25.23 1.59 -15.87
C GLN A 227 26.13 0.40 -15.55
N SER A 228 25.70 -0.83 -15.88
CA SER A 228 26.44 -2.06 -15.57
C SER A 228 26.82 -2.18 -14.10
N ASP A 229 25.84 -1.98 -13.20
CA ASP A 229 26.04 -2.15 -11.76
C ASP A 229 26.74 -3.49 -11.46
N ALA A 230 27.76 -3.44 -10.60
CA ALA A 230 28.61 -4.59 -10.27
C ALA A 230 27.81 -5.76 -9.67
N ARG A 231 26.67 -5.51 -9.03
CA ARG A 231 25.79 -6.54 -8.46
C ARG A 231 24.98 -7.27 -9.53
N LEU A 232 24.66 -6.60 -10.63
CA LEU A 232 23.85 -7.16 -11.74
C LEU A 232 24.71 -7.80 -12.83
N THR A 233 25.97 -7.38 -12.97
CA THR A 233 26.89 -7.87 -14.01
C THR A 233 27.12 -9.40 -13.95
N PRO A 234 27.34 -10.04 -12.79
CA PRO A 234 27.47 -11.48 -12.69
C PRO A 234 26.21 -12.24 -13.12
N LEU A 235 25.03 -11.69 -12.85
CA LEU A 235 23.76 -12.32 -13.24
C LEU A 235 23.60 -12.39 -14.76
N ARG A 236 24.02 -11.34 -15.48
CA ARG A 236 23.99 -11.30 -16.95
C ARG A 236 24.93 -12.30 -17.60
N THR A 237 26.06 -12.62 -16.96
CA THR A 237 27.08 -13.51 -17.51
C THR A 237 26.82 -14.97 -17.12
N SER A 238 26.28 -15.22 -15.93
CA SER A 238 26.05 -16.58 -15.42
C SER A 238 24.68 -17.16 -15.76
N ASN A 239 23.67 -16.34 -16.08
CA ASN A 239 22.32 -16.80 -16.33
C ASN A 239 21.79 -16.34 -17.70
N ALA A 240 21.63 -17.30 -18.63
CA ALA A 240 21.17 -17.04 -19.98
C ALA A 240 19.74 -16.46 -20.05
N GLN A 241 18.85 -16.81 -19.11
CA GLN A 241 17.49 -16.28 -19.06
C GLN A 241 17.49 -14.81 -18.66
N VAL A 242 18.27 -14.46 -17.63
CA VAL A 242 18.48 -13.07 -17.18
C VAL A 242 19.06 -12.25 -18.34
N ALA A 243 20.08 -12.78 -19.04
CA ALA A 243 20.71 -12.09 -20.16
C ALA A 243 19.72 -11.76 -21.29
N ARG A 244 18.89 -12.73 -21.70
CA ARG A 244 17.89 -12.55 -22.77
C ARG A 244 16.81 -11.53 -22.40
N ALA A 245 16.28 -11.60 -21.18
CA ALA A 245 15.32 -10.61 -20.70
C ALA A 245 15.93 -9.21 -20.61
N ALA A 246 17.14 -9.09 -20.04
CA ALA A 246 17.85 -7.82 -19.94
C ALA A 246 18.15 -7.20 -21.31
N GLU A 247 18.52 -8.01 -22.31
CA GLU A 247 18.76 -7.55 -23.68
C GLU A 247 17.49 -6.98 -24.33
N LYS A 248 16.35 -7.65 -24.15
CA LYS A 248 15.06 -7.16 -24.65
C LYS A 248 14.62 -5.87 -23.95
N LEU A 249 14.81 -5.81 -22.64
CA LEU A 249 14.54 -4.60 -21.87
C LEU A 249 15.40 -3.42 -22.33
N ALA A 250 16.71 -3.64 -22.54
CA ALA A 250 17.64 -2.59 -22.98
C ALA A 250 17.29 -2.02 -24.37
N ARG A 251 16.60 -2.79 -25.22
CA ARG A 251 16.11 -2.37 -26.53
C ARG A 251 14.73 -1.71 -26.49
N GLY A 252 14.10 -1.58 -25.32
CA GLY A 252 12.71 -1.11 -25.21
C GLY A 252 11.69 -2.09 -25.81
N GLU A 253 12.02 -3.38 -25.81
CA GLU A 253 11.23 -4.47 -26.36
C GLU A 253 10.80 -5.47 -25.28
N SER A 254 10.49 -5.00 -24.06
CA SER A 254 10.17 -5.91 -22.94
C SER A 254 9.07 -6.90 -23.30
N ASN A 255 8.06 -6.45 -24.05
CA ASN A 255 6.93 -7.24 -24.52
C ASN A 255 7.30 -8.38 -25.50
N LYS A 256 8.54 -8.43 -26.00
CA LYS A 256 9.06 -9.52 -26.84
C LYS A 256 9.86 -10.56 -26.05
N ALA A 257 10.20 -10.29 -24.78
CA ALA A 257 10.85 -11.26 -23.91
C ALA A 257 9.89 -12.38 -23.51
N LEU A 258 10.39 -13.59 -23.27
CA LEU A 258 9.57 -14.67 -22.72
C LEU A 258 9.21 -14.37 -21.26
N LEU A 259 7.99 -14.71 -20.85
CA LEU A 259 7.53 -14.49 -19.47
C LEU A 259 8.42 -15.19 -18.44
N ASP A 260 8.82 -16.44 -18.69
CA ASP A 260 9.68 -17.18 -17.76
C ASP A 260 11.06 -16.54 -17.60
N ASP A 261 11.63 -16.02 -18.70
CA ASP A 261 12.89 -15.28 -18.66
C ASP A 261 12.73 -13.98 -17.86
N ALA A 262 11.60 -13.27 -18.01
CA ALA A 262 11.28 -12.07 -17.25
C ALA A 262 11.12 -12.35 -15.74
N VAL A 263 10.48 -13.47 -15.36
CA VAL A 263 10.35 -13.88 -13.94
C VAL A 263 11.72 -14.14 -13.31
N VAL A 264 12.56 -14.93 -13.98
CA VAL A 264 13.92 -15.23 -13.49
C VAL A 264 14.76 -13.96 -13.40
N PHE A 265 14.65 -13.08 -14.41
CA PHE A 265 15.28 -11.76 -14.40
C PHE A 265 14.85 -10.91 -13.22
N LEU A 266 13.55 -10.73 -12.99
CA LEU A 266 13.04 -9.89 -11.90
C LEU A 266 13.48 -10.42 -10.53
N ARG A 267 13.31 -11.73 -10.31
CA ARG A 267 13.67 -12.37 -9.05
C ARG A 267 15.16 -12.17 -8.73
N ALA A 268 16.04 -12.55 -9.67
CA ALA A 268 17.48 -12.47 -9.47
C ALA A 268 17.96 -11.01 -9.34
N SER A 269 17.44 -10.10 -10.15
CA SER A 269 17.90 -8.71 -10.15
C SER A 269 17.46 -7.96 -8.90
N LEU A 270 16.23 -8.18 -8.44
CA LEU A 270 15.75 -7.57 -7.19
C LEU A 270 16.42 -8.15 -5.96
N ASP A 271 16.73 -9.46 -5.95
CA ASP A 271 17.48 -10.09 -4.86
C ASP A 271 18.91 -9.52 -4.76
N ALA A 272 19.61 -9.38 -5.89
CA ALA A 272 20.98 -8.87 -5.91
C ALA A 272 21.14 -7.40 -5.47
N ILE A 273 20.08 -6.60 -5.53
CA ILE A 273 20.11 -5.19 -5.12
C ILE A 273 19.39 -4.93 -3.79
N ALA A 274 18.75 -5.96 -3.21
CA ALA A 274 18.09 -5.87 -1.92
C ALA A 274 19.11 -5.76 -0.78
N GLN A 275 18.65 -5.25 0.37
CA GLN A 275 19.39 -5.43 1.61
C GLN A 275 19.21 -6.88 2.10
N PRO A 276 20.13 -7.42 2.91
CA PRO A 276 19.92 -8.72 3.55
C PRO A 276 18.58 -8.77 4.30
N ASP A 277 17.94 -9.94 4.30
CA ASP A 277 16.65 -10.21 4.96
C ASP A 277 15.45 -9.36 4.47
N THR A 278 15.60 -8.69 3.33
CA THR A 278 14.48 -8.01 2.65
C THR A 278 13.50 -9.04 2.13
N LEU A 279 12.23 -8.94 2.54
CA LEU A 279 11.18 -9.76 1.97
C LEU A 279 10.93 -9.42 0.51
N GLN A 280 10.91 -10.47 -0.32
CA GLN A 280 10.58 -10.41 -1.73
C GLN A 280 9.26 -11.17 -1.99
N ILE A 281 8.44 -10.62 -2.87
CA ILE A 281 7.29 -11.30 -3.46
C ILE A 281 7.43 -11.32 -4.98
N VAL A 282 6.96 -12.40 -5.61
CA VAL A 282 6.98 -12.56 -7.07
C VAL A 282 5.68 -13.23 -7.52
N ALA A 283 5.06 -12.66 -8.54
CA ALA A 283 3.85 -13.18 -9.13
C ALA A 283 3.85 -12.99 -10.65
N VAL A 284 2.92 -13.67 -11.31
CA VAL A 284 2.67 -13.50 -12.74
C VAL A 284 1.19 -13.39 -13.01
N ILE A 285 0.82 -12.72 -14.08
CA ILE A 285 -0.49 -12.81 -14.72
C ILE A 285 -0.27 -13.39 -16.11
N LYS A 286 -0.63 -14.65 -16.31
CA LYS A 286 -0.54 -15.33 -17.61
C LYS A 286 -1.79 -15.04 -18.42
N GLU A 287 -1.65 -14.77 -19.71
CA GLU A 287 -2.81 -14.52 -20.60
C GLU A 287 -3.83 -15.66 -20.57
N THR A 288 -3.36 -16.90 -20.48
CA THR A 288 -4.19 -18.11 -20.56
C THR A 288 -4.72 -18.62 -19.23
N ARG A 289 -3.97 -18.45 -18.13
CA ARG A 289 -4.29 -19.02 -16.81
C ARG A 289 -4.62 -18.01 -15.74
N GLY A 290 -4.35 -16.73 -16.00
CA GLY A 290 -4.50 -15.66 -15.02
C GLY A 290 -3.36 -15.61 -14.00
N PHE A 291 -3.68 -15.08 -12.83
CA PHE A 291 -2.78 -14.75 -11.75
C PHE A 291 -2.24 -16.00 -11.04
N GLU A 292 -0.94 -16.01 -10.76
CA GLU A 292 -0.26 -17.09 -10.06
C GLU A 292 0.89 -16.52 -9.21
N TRP A 293 1.01 -17.03 -7.99
CA TRP A 293 2.15 -16.74 -7.12
C TRP A 293 3.36 -17.58 -7.52
N ILE A 294 4.51 -16.92 -7.70
CA ILE A 294 5.81 -17.58 -7.85
C ILE A 294 6.53 -17.62 -6.49
N LEU A 295 6.45 -16.52 -5.75
CA LEU A 295 6.90 -16.37 -4.37
C LEU A 295 5.85 -15.55 -3.62
N ALA A 296 5.02 -16.23 -2.84
CA ALA A 296 3.97 -15.60 -2.04
C ALA A 296 4.56 -14.97 -0.76
N PRO A 297 3.92 -13.91 -0.21
CA PRO A 297 4.30 -13.36 1.08
C PRO A 297 4.17 -14.42 2.20
N PRO A 298 5.08 -14.43 3.20
CA PRO A 298 5.03 -15.38 4.31
C PRO A 298 3.68 -15.40 5.04
N ALA A 299 3.18 -16.59 5.39
CA ALA A 299 1.90 -16.76 6.09
C ALA A 299 1.81 -15.99 7.43
N ALA A 300 2.93 -15.84 8.14
CA ALA A 300 2.98 -15.06 9.38
C ALA A 300 2.61 -13.57 9.19
N LEU A 301 2.94 -12.97 8.03
CA LEU A 301 2.51 -11.60 7.71
C LEU A 301 1.03 -11.52 7.34
N GLN A 302 0.45 -12.63 6.89
CA GLN A 302 -0.99 -12.75 6.66
C GLN A 302 -1.75 -12.82 8.00
N GLN A 303 -1.15 -13.43 9.04
CA GLN A 303 -1.77 -13.68 10.36
C GLN A 303 -1.44 -12.66 11.46
N LYS A 304 -0.32 -11.92 11.40
CA LYS A 304 0.14 -10.96 12.44
C LYS A 304 -0.84 -9.83 12.81
N ALA A 305 -2.04 -9.79 12.22
CA ALA A 305 -3.09 -8.82 12.45
C ALA A 305 -3.85 -9.02 13.77
N GLU A 306 -3.74 -10.17 14.45
CA GLU A 306 -4.52 -10.47 15.67
C GLU A 306 -3.83 -10.03 16.98
N ASP A 307 -2.50 -9.86 16.98
CA ASP A 307 -1.69 -9.59 18.19
C ASP A 307 -0.96 -8.23 18.15
N VAL A 308 -1.64 -7.15 17.78
CA VAL A 308 -1.03 -5.81 17.78
C VAL A 308 -1.04 -5.25 19.21
N LYS A 309 0.11 -5.30 19.91
CA LYS A 309 0.32 -4.56 21.15
C LYS A 309 0.16 -3.05 20.91
N PRO A 310 -0.43 -2.29 21.85
CA PRO A 310 -0.62 -0.85 21.67
C PRO A 310 0.72 -0.11 21.55
N ARG A 311 0.78 0.81 20.57
CA ARG A 311 1.91 1.74 20.34
C ARG A 311 2.08 2.69 21.53
N GLU A 312 3.32 2.97 21.94
CA GLU A 312 3.65 3.84 23.08
C GLU A 312 3.26 5.33 22.86
N PRO A 313 3.05 6.12 23.93
CA PRO A 313 2.51 7.48 23.83
C PRO A 313 3.50 8.47 23.20
N GLY A 314 3.23 8.94 21.96
CA GLY A 314 4.03 9.98 21.27
C GLY A 314 4.12 9.93 19.73
N ALA A 315 3.42 9.03 19.02
CA ALA A 315 3.79 8.72 17.63
C ALA A 315 2.72 9.05 16.56
N PRO A 316 2.89 10.13 15.78
CA PRO A 316 2.26 10.29 14.46
C PRO A 316 3.26 9.94 13.33
N SER A 317 2.85 9.30 12.23
CA SER A 317 3.70 9.30 11.02
C SER A 317 3.01 8.84 9.72
N LEU A 318 3.34 9.56 8.63
CA LEU A 318 3.32 9.15 7.22
C LEU A 318 4.42 9.86 6.39
N ARG A 319 5.23 10.82 6.89
CA ARG A 319 6.56 10.72 7.57
C ARG A 319 7.07 12.17 7.84
N LYS A 320 8.07 12.52 8.65
CA LYS A 320 9.20 11.84 9.32
C LYS A 320 9.57 12.59 10.63
N LYS A 321 10.61 12.14 11.33
CA LYS A 321 11.86 12.93 11.51
C LYS A 321 13.07 12.00 11.37
N PRO A 322 14.15 12.36 10.64
CA PRO A 322 15.08 13.45 10.94
C PRO A 322 14.58 14.86 10.72
#